data_AF-A0A0E3Q443-F1
#
_entry.id   AF-A0A0E3Q443-F1
#
_cell.length_a   1.000
_cell.length_b   1.000
_cell.length_c   1.000
_cell.angle_alpha   90.00
_cell.angle_beta   90.00
_cell.angle_gamma   90.00
#
_symmetry.space_group_name_H-M   'P 1'
#
loop_
_entity.id
_entity.type
_entity.pdbx_description
1 polymer ?
#
loop_
_entity_poly.entity_id
_entity_poly.type
_entity_poly.pdbx_seq_one_letter_code
_entity_poly.pdbx_strand_id
1 'polypeptide(L)'
;MADKNNSRRVESSIKRTSFLGHLGLIAGVFQELEVDKLIDEKLPKERDHKVPHSVCILAMVLNGLGFIGQRLYLFPDYFRTISIGRLFGDSVTREDLNQYAIGETLDRIVKYGPTKLFTEITLHIMNRLPIPVHCLHADTTSVSVYGDYEDEETEYIDITFGIPKNGRWDLKQFVLSLIVNQHGIPLFMNTHSGNASDKSTILEAIKSLKSALRPESKVYYVADSSFYTDNNIKNIGKSFWISRVPAQLLSKGTAKCNLNLKRESDEDTHFIKLCGLWWSNKSGFCTLS
;
A
#
# COMPACT_ATOMS: atom_id res chain seq x y z
N MET A 1 55.14 54.09 -4.88
CA MET A 1 54.56 53.06 -4.00
C MET A 1 53.06 53.12 -4.18
N ALA A 2 52.49 52.13 -4.86
CA ALA A 2 51.06 52.05 -5.12
C ALA A 2 50.45 51.06 -4.11
N ASP A 3 49.58 51.57 -3.23
CA ASP A 3 48.82 50.74 -2.32
C ASP A 3 47.83 49.88 -3.10
N LYS A 4 48.09 48.57 -3.13
CA LYS A 4 47.17 47.57 -3.67
C LYS A 4 45.96 47.48 -2.75
N ASN A 5 44.85 48.03 -3.24
CA ASN A 5 43.54 47.94 -2.61
C ASN A 5 43.10 46.46 -2.62
N ASN A 6 43.35 45.76 -1.51
CA ASN A 6 42.99 44.35 -1.33
C ASN A 6 41.51 44.26 -0.96
N SER A 7 40.63 44.39 -1.96
CA SER A 7 39.21 44.12 -1.79
C SER A 7 39.03 42.62 -1.58
N ARG A 8 39.06 42.18 -0.31
CA ARG A 8 38.58 40.85 0.08
C ARG A 8 37.11 40.76 -0.36
N ARG A 9 36.87 40.08 -1.49
CA ARG A 9 35.54 39.61 -1.88
C ARG A 9 35.11 38.64 -0.78
N VAL A 10 34.25 39.11 0.12
CA VAL A 10 33.55 38.24 1.04
C VAL A 10 32.62 37.41 0.17
N GLU A 11 32.96 36.15 -0.05
CA GLU A 11 32.00 35.16 -0.56
C GLU A 11 30.91 35.03 0.51
N SER A 12 29.87 35.85 0.39
CA SER A 12 28.66 35.66 1.18
C SER A 12 28.06 34.33 0.75
N SER A 13 28.15 33.30 1.59
CA SER A 13 27.43 32.06 1.34
C SER A 13 25.94 32.41 1.23
N ILE A 14 25.37 32.19 0.04
CA ILE A 14 23.95 32.41 -0.19
C ILE A 14 23.21 31.43 0.71
N LYS A 15 22.74 31.91 1.87
CA LYS A 15 21.94 31.11 2.80
C LYS A 15 20.55 30.92 2.18
N ARG A 16 20.26 29.70 1.71
CA ARG A 16 18.91 29.32 1.29
C ARG A 16 18.21 28.60 2.43
N THR A 17 17.01 29.05 2.75
CA THR A 17 16.09 28.32 3.63
C THR A 17 15.38 27.27 2.79
N SER A 18 15.34 26.03 3.28
CA SER A 18 14.64 24.93 2.63
C SER A 18 13.68 24.26 3.61
N PHE A 19 12.60 23.71 3.09
CA PHE A 19 11.58 23.02 3.88
C PHE A 19 11.97 21.56 4.08
N LEU A 20 11.82 21.07 5.31
CA LEU A 20 12.00 19.65 5.65
C LEU A 20 10.68 19.03 6.12
N GLY A 21 9.97 19.70 7.03
CA GLY A 21 8.63 19.29 7.49
C GLY A 21 8.59 17.84 7.98
N HIS A 22 7.49 17.15 7.64
CA HIS A 22 7.28 15.73 7.95
C HIS A 22 8.12 14.79 7.08
N LEU A 23 8.69 15.27 5.97
CA LEU A 23 9.43 14.46 5.00
C LEU A 23 10.70 13.85 5.61
N GLY A 24 11.33 14.58 6.54
CA GLY A 24 12.51 14.10 7.26
C GLY A 24 12.22 12.89 8.16
N LEU A 25 11.01 12.81 8.74
CA LEU A 25 10.59 11.65 9.53
C LEU A 25 10.41 10.42 8.64
N ILE A 26 9.78 10.60 7.48
CA ILE A 26 9.58 9.51 6.51
C ILE A 26 10.92 8.99 5.99
N ALA A 27 11.83 9.88 5.60
CA ALA A 27 13.17 9.51 5.15
C ALA A 27 13.97 8.81 6.27
N GLY A 28 13.89 9.31 7.50
CA GLY A 28 14.53 8.69 8.67
C GLY A 28 14.04 7.27 8.93
N VAL A 29 12.71 7.06 8.99
CA VAL A 29 12.11 5.73 9.18
C VAL A 29 12.47 4.78 8.03
N PHE A 30 12.47 5.28 6.79
CA PHE A 30 12.83 4.47 5.62
C PHE A 30 14.27 3.92 5.71
N GLN A 31 15.21 4.73 6.20
CA GLN A 31 16.60 4.35 6.42
C GLN A 31 16.80 3.50 7.69
N GLU A 32 16.13 3.85 8.78
CA GLU A 32 16.20 3.12 10.06
C GLU A 32 15.71 1.68 9.90
N LEU A 33 14.67 1.49 9.09
CA LEU A 33 14.13 0.18 8.75
C LEU A 33 14.89 -0.52 7.61
N GLU A 34 15.96 0.08 7.10
CA GLU A 34 16.82 -0.44 6.03
C GLU A 34 16.08 -0.81 4.73
N VAL A 35 14.96 -0.13 4.47
CA VAL A 35 14.14 -0.34 3.26
C VAL A 35 14.93 0.08 2.02
N ASP A 36 15.74 1.13 2.14
CA ASP A 36 16.67 1.58 1.11
C ASP A 36 17.66 0.47 0.70
N LYS A 37 18.31 -0.18 1.68
CA LYS A 37 19.26 -1.26 1.43
C LYS A 37 18.60 -2.45 0.75
N LEU A 38 17.41 -2.84 1.21
CA LEU A 38 16.65 -3.93 0.58
C LEU A 38 16.33 -3.59 -0.88
N ILE A 39 15.84 -2.38 -1.14
CA ILE A 39 15.48 -1.98 -2.50
C ILE A 39 16.70 -2.00 -3.42
N ASP A 40 17.84 -1.46 -3.00
CA ASP A 40 19.03 -1.43 -3.84
C ASP A 40 19.64 -2.83 -4.05
N GLU A 41 19.42 -3.76 -3.13
CA GLU A 41 19.75 -5.18 -3.32
C GLU A 41 18.83 -5.84 -4.36
N LYS A 42 17.51 -5.60 -4.30
CA LYS A 42 16.53 -6.25 -5.18
C LYS A 42 16.41 -5.60 -6.55
N LEU A 43 16.65 -4.30 -6.61
CA LEU A 43 16.64 -3.46 -7.80
C LEU A 43 18.01 -2.79 -7.93
N PRO A 44 19.06 -3.54 -8.30
CA PRO A 44 20.37 -2.96 -8.52
C PRO A 44 20.32 -2.02 -9.74
N LYS A 45 21.10 -0.95 -9.67
CA LYS A 45 21.25 0.00 -10.78
C LYS A 45 21.98 -0.66 -11.95
N GLU A 46 21.38 -0.61 -13.14
CA GLU A 46 21.97 -1.15 -14.37
C GLU A 46 22.50 -0.06 -15.31
N ARG A 47 21.93 1.15 -15.25
CA ARG A 47 22.31 2.28 -16.10
C ARG A 47 23.09 3.36 -15.36
N ASP A 48 23.68 4.28 -16.12
CA ASP A 48 24.46 5.38 -15.58
C ASP A 48 23.59 6.58 -15.18
N HIS A 49 22.62 6.35 -14.29
CA HIS A 49 21.96 7.44 -13.57
C HIS A 49 22.60 7.64 -12.19
N LYS A 50 22.64 8.87 -11.68
CA LYS A 50 23.41 9.20 -10.49
C LYS A 50 22.82 8.63 -9.19
N VAL A 51 21.50 8.59 -9.08
CA VAL A 51 20.77 8.15 -7.88
C VAL A 51 20.43 6.65 -7.94
N PRO A 52 20.45 5.91 -6.82
CA PRO A 52 19.97 4.53 -6.79
C PRO A 52 18.43 4.45 -6.81
N HIS A 53 17.87 3.27 -7.08
CA HIS A 53 16.42 3.08 -7.16
C HIS A 53 15.72 3.28 -5.81
N SER A 54 16.39 3.01 -4.67
CA SER A 54 15.90 3.35 -3.33
C SER A 54 15.58 4.84 -3.18
N VAL A 55 16.47 5.71 -3.67
CA VAL A 55 16.31 7.18 -3.64
C VAL A 55 15.13 7.60 -4.52
N CYS A 56 15.00 7.02 -5.72
CA CYS A 56 13.85 7.26 -6.60
C CYS A 56 12.52 6.85 -5.95
N ILE A 57 12.47 5.67 -5.31
CA ILE A 57 11.28 5.18 -4.61
C ILE A 57 10.94 6.08 -3.43
N LEU A 58 11.91 6.43 -2.58
CA LEU A 58 11.68 7.36 -1.47
C LEU A 58 11.18 8.71 -1.99
N ALA A 59 11.76 9.24 -3.07
CA ALA A 59 11.29 10.48 -3.68
C ALA A 59 9.83 10.38 -4.14
N MET A 60 9.42 9.26 -4.73
CA MET A 60 8.02 9.04 -5.13
C MET A 60 7.08 8.96 -3.92
N VAL A 61 7.49 8.30 -2.84
CA VAL A 61 6.72 8.24 -1.58
C VAL A 61 6.54 9.65 -1.01
N LEU A 62 7.62 10.43 -0.93
CA LEU A 62 7.58 11.81 -0.44
C LEU A 62 6.72 12.72 -1.32
N ASN A 63 6.72 12.51 -2.64
CA ASN A 63 5.85 13.23 -3.57
C ASN A 63 4.37 12.84 -3.41
N GLY A 64 4.09 11.55 -3.23
CA GLY A 64 2.73 11.03 -3.01
C GLY A 64 2.07 11.57 -1.75
N LEU A 65 2.83 11.79 -0.67
CA LEU A 65 2.34 12.44 0.55
C LEU A 65 1.98 13.92 0.36
N GLY A 66 2.55 14.57 -0.67
CA GLY A 66 2.20 15.93 -1.06
C GLY A 66 0.90 16.02 -1.87
N PHE A 67 0.29 14.89 -2.24
CA PHE A 67 -0.93 14.78 -3.06
C PHE A 67 -0.88 15.55 -4.38
N ILE A 68 0.30 15.60 -5.01
CA ILE A 68 0.47 16.34 -6.26
C ILE A 68 0.35 15.39 -7.44
N GLY A 69 -0.78 15.44 -8.16
CA GLY A 69 -0.94 14.80 -9.46
C GLY A 69 -0.12 15.52 -10.54
N GLN A 70 1.20 15.45 -10.44
CA GLN A 70 2.13 16.06 -11.40
C GLN A 70 2.59 15.04 -12.43
N ARG A 71 2.76 15.51 -13.68
CA ARG A 71 3.37 14.71 -14.74
C ARG A 71 4.84 14.43 -14.41
N LEU A 72 5.37 13.29 -14.84
CA LEU A 72 6.73 12.85 -14.50
C LEU A 72 7.83 13.88 -14.85
N TYR A 73 7.69 14.65 -15.94
CA TYR A 73 8.67 15.68 -16.29
C TYR A 73 8.72 16.86 -15.30
N LEU A 74 7.67 17.05 -14.48
CA LEU A 74 7.60 18.06 -13.43
C LEU A 74 8.09 17.53 -12.07
N PHE A 75 8.51 16.26 -12.00
CA PHE A 75 8.94 15.65 -10.74
C PHE A 75 10.09 16.41 -10.04
N PRO A 76 11.12 16.93 -10.76
CA PRO A 76 12.14 17.79 -10.15
C PRO A 76 11.60 19.07 -9.50
N ASP A 77 10.47 19.61 -9.99
CA ASP A 77 9.91 20.87 -9.51
C ASP A 77 9.24 20.73 -8.14
N TYR A 78 8.79 19.53 -7.78
CA TYR A 78 8.31 19.22 -6.44
C TYR A 78 9.38 19.54 -5.38
N PHE A 79 10.64 19.21 -5.68
CA PHE A 79 11.74 19.38 -4.74
C PHE A 79 12.37 20.77 -4.73
N ARG A 80 11.82 21.75 -5.46
CA ARG A 80 12.37 23.11 -5.58
C ARG A 80 12.52 23.82 -4.23
N THR A 81 11.58 23.61 -3.32
CA THR A 81 11.57 24.23 -1.98
C THR A 81 11.97 23.27 -0.86
N ILE A 82 12.20 21.99 -1.19
CA ILE A 82 12.45 20.91 -0.24
C ILE A 82 13.97 20.74 -0.05
N SER A 83 14.38 20.37 1.17
CA SER A 83 15.78 20.16 1.52
C SER A 83 16.33 18.81 1.02
N ILE A 84 16.67 18.73 -0.27
CA ILE A 84 17.15 17.49 -0.93
C ILE A 84 18.40 16.93 -0.25
N GLY A 85 19.40 17.78 0.02
CA GLY A 85 20.64 17.34 0.67
C GLY A 85 20.41 16.67 2.03
N ARG A 86 19.39 17.13 2.77
CA ARG A 86 19.00 16.52 4.05
C ARG A 86 18.22 15.22 3.90
N LEU A 87 17.49 15.03 2.81
CA LEU A 87 16.67 13.83 2.58
C LEU A 87 17.45 12.71 1.88
N PHE A 88 18.33 13.06 0.94
CA PHE A 88 18.97 12.11 0.03
C PHE A 88 20.51 12.20 0.05
N GLY A 89 21.08 13.13 0.83
CA GLY A 89 22.52 13.39 0.88
C GLY A 89 22.95 14.55 -0.04
N ASP A 90 24.03 15.22 0.33
CA ASP A 90 24.51 16.45 -0.32
C ASP A 90 24.95 16.27 -1.77
N SER A 91 25.18 15.02 -2.21
CA SER A 91 25.53 14.71 -3.59
C SER A 91 24.33 14.75 -4.53
N VAL A 92 23.10 14.59 -4.04
CA VAL A 92 21.90 14.48 -4.89
C VAL A 92 21.32 15.86 -5.19
N THR A 93 21.00 16.12 -6.45
CA THR A 93 20.28 17.32 -6.88
C THR A 93 18.87 16.97 -7.37
N ARG A 94 17.98 17.96 -7.48
CA ARG A 94 16.62 17.74 -8.02
C ARG A 94 16.65 17.25 -9.46
N GLU A 95 17.64 17.66 -10.23
CA GLU A 95 17.80 17.28 -11.64
C GLU A 95 18.17 15.80 -11.79
N ASP A 96 18.77 15.20 -10.76
CA ASP A 96 19.01 13.75 -10.71
C ASP A 96 17.70 12.97 -10.55
N LEU A 97 16.66 13.56 -9.93
CA LEU A 97 15.32 13.00 -9.76
C LEU A 97 14.41 13.33 -10.96
N ASN A 98 14.90 13.09 -12.18
CA ASN A 98 14.16 13.39 -13.41
C ASN A 98 13.27 12.21 -13.89
N GLN A 99 12.43 12.48 -14.89
CA GLN A 99 11.51 11.51 -15.45
C GLN A 99 12.16 10.21 -15.96
N TYR A 100 13.42 10.25 -16.38
CA TYR A 100 14.11 9.06 -16.89
C TYR A 100 14.49 8.14 -15.74
N ALA A 101 15.07 8.69 -14.67
CA ALA A 101 15.41 7.91 -13.48
C ALA A 101 14.16 7.36 -12.78
N ILE A 102 13.10 8.17 -12.68
CA ILE A 102 11.82 7.74 -12.09
C ILE A 102 11.12 6.70 -12.98
N GLY A 103 11.03 6.95 -14.30
CA GLY A 103 10.43 6.02 -15.25
C GLY A 103 11.14 4.67 -15.27
N GLU A 104 12.47 4.67 -15.34
CA GLU A 104 13.26 3.44 -15.26
C GLU A 104 13.03 2.69 -13.95
N THR A 105 12.92 3.42 -12.83
CA THR A 105 12.59 2.79 -11.53
C THR A 105 11.22 2.09 -11.58
N LEU A 106 10.21 2.71 -12.18
CA LEU A 106 8.88 2.09 -12.35
C LEU A 106 8.96 0.85 -13.26
N ASP A 107 9.67 0.92 -14.38
CA ASP A 107 9.87 -0.22 -15.28
C ASP A 107 10.56 -1.39 -14.55
N ARG A 108 11.55 -1.09 -13.69
CA ARG A 108 12.26 -2.09 -12.90
C ARG A 108 11.36 -2.73 -11.84
N ILE A 109 10.47 -1.96 -11.20
CA ILE A 109 9.47 -2.49 -10.26
C ILE A 109 8.51 -3.43 -10.99
N VAL A 110 8.03 -3.04 -12.17
CA VAL A 110 7.12 -3.86 -13.00
C VAL A 110 7.81 -5.17 -13.39
N LYS A 111 9.03 -5.11 -13.92
CA LYS A 111 9.83 -6.29 -14.28
C LYS A 111 10.13 -7.21 -13.10
N TYR A 112 10.35 -6.65 -11.90
CA TYR A 112 10.61 -7.42 -10.69
C TYR A 112 9.33 -8.06 -10.12
N GLY A 113 8.19 -7.42 -10.32
CA GLY A 113 6.89 -7.78 -9.76
C GLY A 113 6.53 -6.89 -8.57
N PRO A 114 5.58 -5.95 -8.69
CA PRO A 114 5.25 -5.00 -7.62
C PRO A 114 4.75 -5.69 -6.34
N THR A 115 3.90 -6.71 -6.48
CA THR A 115 3.40 -7.55 -5.38
C THR A 115 4.53 -8.24 -4.64
N LYS A 116 5.51 -8.77 -5.38
CA LYS A 116 6.67 -9.43 -4.80
C LYS A 116 7.54 -8.45 -4.02
N LEU A 117 7.91 -7.32 -4.64
CA LEU A 117 8.71 -6.29 -4.00
C LEU A 117 8.06 -5.78 -2.70
N PHE A 118 6.75 -5.49 -2.75
CA PHE A 118 6.01 -5.03 -1.58
C PHE A 118 6.00 -6.06 -0.45
N THR A 119 5.81 -7.34 -0.79
CA THR A 119 5.81 -8.42 0.20
C THR A 119 7.18 -8.58 0.84
N GLU A 120 8.27 -8.49 0.06
CA GLU A 120 9.63 -8.54 0.60
C GLU A 120 9.95 -7.35 1.51
N ILE A 121 9.54 -6.13 1.14
CA ILE A 121 9.64 -4.94 2.01
C ILE A 121 8.88 -5.15 3.31
N THR A 122 7.64 -5.65 3.24
CA THR A 122 6.81 -5.91 4.41
C THR A 122 7.48 -6.90 5.35
N LEU A 123 7.94 -8.05 4.84
CA LEU A 123 8.61 -9.07 5.65
C LEU A 123 9.91 -8.54 6.25
N HIS A 124 10.67 -7.75 5.51
CA HIS A 124 11.88 -7.11 5.99
C HIS A 124 11.62 -6.16 7.17
N ILE A 125 10.54 -5.37 7.09
CA ILE A 125 10.11 -4.49 8.19
C ILE A 125 9.62 -5.32 9.38
N MET A 126 8.82 -6.36 9.16
CA MET A 126 8.31 -7.23 10.23
C MET A 126 9.41 -7.96 11.00
N ASN A 127 10.55 -8.22 10.38
CA ASN A 127 11.72 -8.79 11.05
C ASN A 127 12.43 -7.79 11.98
N ARG A 128 12.22 -6.49 11.79
CA ARG A 128 12.85 -5.40 12.57
C ARG A 128 11.88 -4.79 13.58
N LEU A 129 10.61 -4.75 13.25
CA LEU A 129 9.54 -4.21 14.08
C LEU A 129 8.53 -5.31 14.40
N PRO A 130 8.19 -5.54 15.68
CA PRO A 130 7.17 -6.50 16.06
C PRO A 130 5.79 -5.98 15.63
N ILE A 131 5.37 -6.33 14.41
CA ILE A 131 4.06 -5.99 13.87
C ILE A 131 3.08 -7.12 14.22
N PRO A 132 2.09 -6.87 15.08
CA PRO A 132 1.15 -7.91 15.47
C PRO A 132 0.24 -8.30 14.29
N VAL A 133 0.10 -9.60 14.08
CA VAL A 133 -0.76 -10.19 13.05
C VAL A 133 -1.77 -11.10 13.72
N HIS A 134 -2.96 -10.57 14.02
CA HIS A 134 -4.05 -11.35 14.62
C HIS A 134 -5.28 -11.38 13.70
N CYS A 135 -5.66 -10.23 13.16
CA CYS A 135 -6.73 -10.12 12.17
C CYS A 135 -6.17 -9.56 10.87
N LEU A 136 -6.50 -10.24 9.76
CA LEU A 136 -6.12 -9.86 8.41
C LEU A 136 -7.37 -9.48 7.63
N HIS A 137 -7.56 -8.19 7.40
CA HIS A 137 -8.68 -7.66 6.66
C HIS A 137 -8.33 -7.61 5.17
N ALA A 138 -9.02 -8.43 4.38
CA ALA A 138 -8.87 -8.44 2.93
C ALA A 138 -10.03 -7.67 2.30
N ASP A 139 -9.70 -6.66 1.52
CA ASP A 139 -10.65 -5.88 0.73
C ASP A 139 -10.02 -5.49 -0.61
N THR A 140 -10.87 -5.18 -1.56
CA THR A 140 -10.49 -4.63 -2.86
C THR A 140 -10.87 -3.16 -2.93
N THR A 141 -10.17 -2.36 -3.72
CA THR A 141 -10.55 -0.98 -3.99
C THR A 141 -10.35 -0.68 -5.47
N SER A 142 -11.29 0.03 -6.08
CA SER A 142 -11.19 0.46 -7.47
C SER A 142 -10.52 1.83 -7.53
N VAL A 143 -9.46 1.96 -8.31
CA VAL A 143 -8.80 3.25 -8.58
C VAL A 143 -9.19 3.71 -9.97
N SER A 144 -9.97 4.80 -10.03
CA SER A 144 -10.38 5.43 -11.29
C SER A 144 -9.29 6.35 -11.82
N VAL A 145 -9.08 6.33 -13.13
CA VAL A 145 -8.02 7.08 -13.80
C VAL A 145 -8.55 7.86 -15.01
N TYR A 146 -7.80 8.88 -15.42
CA TYR A 146 -8.08 9.71 -16.59
C TYR A 146 -7.04 9.44 -17.68
N GLY A 147 -7.48 9.33 -18.93
CA GLY A 147 -6.62 9.07 -20.08
C GLY A 147 -7.25 8.10 -21.05
N ASP A 148 -6.73 8.04 -22.26
CA ASP A 148 -7.32 7.25 -23.33
C ASP A 148 -6.99 5.76 -23.19
N TYR A 149 -5.83 5.40 -22.63
CA TYR A 149 -5.39 4.01 -22.39
C TYR A 149 -5.76 3.08 -23.58
N GLU A 150 -5.39 3.50 -24.79
CA GLU A 150 -5.70 2.83 -26.06
C GLU A 150 -4.67 1.76 -26.44
N ASP A 151 -3.51 1.75 -25.78
CA ASP A 151 -2.49 0.75 -25.99
C ASP A 151 -3.02 -0.63 -25.54
N GLU A 152 -3.19 -1.53 -26.52
CA GLU A 152 -3.62 -2.91 -26.29
C GLU A 152 -2.57 -3.68 -25.48
N GLU A 153 -3.02 -4.27 -24.37
CA GLU A 153 -2.31 -5.27 -23.55
C GLU A 153 -0.93 -4.84 -23.04
N THR A 154 -0.92 -4.15 -21.89
CA THR A 154 0.26 -4.32 -21.02
C THR A 154 0.24 -5.77 -20.53
N GLU A 155 1.38 -6.47 -20.54
CA GLU A 155 1.50 -7.86 -20.04
C GLU A 155 1.05 -8.05 -18.56
N TYR A 156 0.66 -6.97 -17.88
CA TYR A 156 0.44 -6.92 -16.44
C TYR A 156 -1.02 -6.69 -16.05
N ILE A 157 -1.63 -5.56 -16.44
CA ILE A 157 -3.04 -5.24 -16.12
C ILE A 157 -3.72 -4.45 -17.25
N ASP A 158 -5.02 -4.66 -17.41
CA ASP A 158 -5.84 -3.86 -18.32
C ASP A 158 -6.54 -2.74 -17.56
N ILE A 159 -6.20 -1.51 -17.92
CA ILE A 159 -6.91 -0.32 -17.45
C ILE A 159 -8.18 -0.18 -18.30
N THR A 160 -9.30 -0.61 -17.74
CA THR A 160 -10.58 -0.73 -18.47
C THR A 160 -11.76 -0.37 -17.58
N PHE A 161 -12.95 -0.30 -18.17
CA PHE A 161 -14.19 -0.12 -17.42
C PHE A 161 -14.52 -1.37 -16.60
N GLY A 162 -15.14 -1.17 -15.44
CA GLY A 162 -15.65 -2.26 -14.62
C GLY A 162 -16.69 -1.75 -13.64
N ILE A 163 -16.83 -2.42 -12.50
CA ILE A 163 -17.77 -2.02 -11.45
C ILE A 163 -17.01 -1.13 -10.45
N PRO A 164 -17.20 0.21 -10.44
CA PRO A 164 -16.47 1.10 -9.55
C PRO A 164 -17.09 1.11 -8.15
N LYS A 165 -16.24 1.04 -7.11
CA LYS A 165 -16.68 1.21 -5.71
C LYS A 165 -17.02 2.67 -5.38
N ASN A 166 -16.50 3.62 -6.15
CA ASN A 166 -16.74 5.07 -5.97
C ASN A 166 -17.87 5.63 -6.86
N GLY A 167 -18.52 4.80 -7.68
CA GLY A 167 -19.61 5.20 -8.57
C GLY A 167 -19.21 5.94 -9.85
N ARG A 168 -17.92 6.03 -10.18
CA ARG A 168 -17.42 6.70 -11.40
C ARG A 168 -17.42 5.77 -12.61
N TRP A 169 -18.61 5.48 -13.14
CA TRP A 169 -18.82 4.64 -14.33
C TRP A 169 -18.27 5.25 -15.62
N ASP A 170 -18.02 6.55 -15.62
CA ASP A 170 -17.46 7.32 -16.72
C ASP A 170 -15.94 7.16 -16.89
N LEU A 171 -15.26 6.56 -15.89
CA LEU A 171 -13.80 6.43 -15.89
C LEU A 171 -13.35 4.97 -16.03
N LYS A 172 -12.26 4.78 -16.76
CA LYS A 172 -11.48 3.54 -16.71
C LYS A 172 -10.88 3.37 -15.31
N GLN A 173 -10.60 2.13 -14.93
CA GLN A 173 -10.10 1.81 -13.60
C GLN A 173 -9.15 0.61 -13.61
N PHE A 174 -8.45 0.44 -12.49
CA PHE A 174 -7.82 -0.81 -12.09
C PHE A 174 -8.24 -1.16 -10.66
N VAL A 175 -8.09 -2.42 -10.27
CA VAL A 175 -8.49 -2.91 -8.94
C VAL A 175 -7.24 -3.22 -8.12
N LEU A 176 -7.19 -2.69 -6.90
CA LEU A 176 -6.14 -2.95 -5.92
C LEU A 176 -6.70 -3.80 -4.78
N SER A 177 -6.10 -4.96 -4.58
CA SER A 177 -6.38 -5.86 -3.46
C SER A 177 -5.40 -5.58 -2.34
N LEU A 178 -5.89 -5.31 -1.14
CA LEU A 178 -5.07 -5.06 0.04
C LEU A 178 -5.45 -6.02 1.15
N ILE A 179 -4.43 -6.55 1.83
CA ILE A 179 -4.60 -7.21 3.12
C ILE A 179 -3.91 -6.36 4.18
N VAL A 180 -4.66 -5.91 5.16
CA VAL A 180 -4.16 -5.09 6.27
C VAL A 180 -4.34 -5.80 7.60
N ASN A 181 -3.50 -5.50 8.58
CA ASN A 181 -3.68 -6.01 9.94
C ASN A 181 -4.76 -5.21 10.71
N GLN A 182 -5.00 -5.58 11.97
CA GLN A 182 -5.96 -4.89 12.86
C GLN A 182 -5.67 -3.40 13.13
N HIS A 183 -4.49 -2.90 12.77
CA HIS A 183 -4.10 -1.50 12.89
C HIS A 183 -4.13 -0.76 11.54
N GLY A 184 -4.56 -1.42 10.47
CA GLY A 184 -4.55 -0.86 9.12
C GLY A 184 -3.19 -0.88 8.44
N ILE A 185 -2.19 -1.57 9.00
CA ILE A 185 -0.87 -1.72 8.36
C ILE A 185 -1.00 -2.70 7.19
N PRO A 186 -0.70 -2.30 5.95
CA PRO A 186 -0.77 -3.19 4.80
C PRO A 186 0.35 -4.24 4.86
N LEU A 187 -0.03 -5.51 4.68
CA LEU A 187 0.87 -6.66 4.71
C LEU A 187 0.98 -7.37 3.36
N PHE A 188 0.02 -7.12 2.47
CA PHE A 188 0.02 -7.64 1.12
C PHE A 188 -0.74 -6.68 0.20
N MET A 189 -0.26 -6.53 -1.03
CA MET A 189 -0.99 -5.86 -2.08
C MET A 189 -0.93 -6.65 -3.39
N ASN A 190 -1.96 -6.54 -4.22
CA ASN A 190 -1.92 -7.02 -5.60
C ASN A 190 -2.81 -6.16 -6.50
N THR A 191 -2.36 -5.92 -7.72
CA THR A 191 -3.12 -5.15 -8.73
C THR A 191 -3.78 -6.09 -9.73
N HIS A 192 -4.97 -5.72 -10.19
CA HIS A 192 -5.77 -6.47 -11.15
C HIS A 192 -6.36 -5.54 -12.21
N SER A 193 -6.70 -6.10 -13.37
CA SER A 193 -7.45 -5.40 -14.44
C SER A 193 -8.76 -4.81 -13.91
N GLY A 194 -9.22 -3.73 -14.53
CA GLY A 194 -10.39 -2.95 -14.08
C GLY A 194 -11.72 -3.73 -14.01
N ASN A 195 -11.80 -4.86 -14.71
CA ASN A 195 -12.96 -5.76 -14.78
C ASN A 195 -12.84 -7.00 -13.88
N ALA A 196 -11.79 -7.10 -13.05
CA ALA A 196 -11.58 -8.25 -12.17
C ALA A 196 -12.69 -8.40 -11.12
N SER A 197 -13.01 -9.65 -10.75
CA SER A 197 -14.06 -9.97 -9.79
C SER A 197 -13.53 -10.14 -8.36
N ASP A 198 -14.13 -9.43 -7.40
CA ASP A 198 -13.78 -9.50 -5.97
C ASP A 198 -13.76 -10.95 -5.41
N LYS A 199 -14.63 -11.83 -5.92
CA LYS A 199 -14.84 -13.19 -5.36
C LYS A 199 -13.61 -14.08 -5.47
N SER A 200 -12.89 -14.06 -6.58
CA SER A 200 -11.67 -14.85 -6.80
C SER A 200 -10.46 -14.18 -6.16
N THR A 201 -10.39 -12.86 -6.30
CA THR A 201 -9.26 -12.04 -5.93
C THR A 201 -8.92 -12.06 -4.44
N ILE A 202 -9.94 -12.05 -3.56
CA ILE A 202 -9.71 -12.09 -2.10
C ILE A 202 -9.04 -13.42 -1.67
N LEU A 203 -9.50 -14.55 -2.21
CA LEU A 203 -8.95 -15.86 -1.85
C LEU A 203 -7.51 -16.01 -2.36
N GLU A 204 -7.22 -15.51 -3.55
CA GLU A 204 -5.87 -15.50 -4.12
C GLU A 204 -4.91 -14.68 -3.27
N ALA A 205 -5.31 -13.46 -2.87
CA ALA A 205 -4.53 -12.62 -1.97
C ALA A 205 -4.22 -13.34 -0.64
N ILE A 206 -5.22 -14.01 -0.05
CA ILE A 206 -5.04 -14.79 1.19
C ILE A 206 -4.05 -15.95 0.99
N LYS A 207 -4.16 -16.69 -0.12
CA LYS A 207 -3.25 -17.81 -0.42
C LYS A 207 -1.82 -17.32 -0.63
N SER A 208 -1.63 -16.21 -1.33
CA SER A 208 -0.32 -15.59 -1.55
C SER A 208 0.30 -15.06 -0.26
N LEU A 209 -0.49 -14.42 0.61
CA LEU A 209 0.02 -14.00 1.91
C LEU A 209 0.42 -15.20 2.78
N LYS A 210 -0.34 -16.31 2.74
CA LYS A 210 0.01 -17.53 3.50
C LYS A 210 1.28 -18.22 3.02
N SER A 211 1.66 -18.07 1.75
CA SER A 211 2.92 -18.62 1.26
C SER A 211 4.12 -17.78 1.72
N ALA A 212 3.93 -16.47 1.85
CA ALA A 212 4.95 -15.52 2.29
C ALA A 212 5.08 -15.41 3.82
N LEU A 213 3.95 -15.41 4.53
CA LEU A 213 3.88 -15.22 5.97
C LEU A 213 3.40 -16.50 6.64
N ARG A 214 4.16 -16.95 7.64
CA ARG A 214 3.79 -18.08 8.52
C ARG A 214 3.67 -17.57 9.95
N PRO A 215 2.48 -17.10 10.35
CA PRO A 215 2.25 -16.66 11.72
C PRO A 215 2.42 -17.84 12.68
N GLU A 216 3.16 -17.63 13.77
CA GLU A 216 3.29 -18.62 14.84
C GLU A 216 1.99 -18.78 15.65
N SER A 217 1.16 -17.75 15.62
CA SER A 217 -0.11 -17.67 16.35
C SER A 217 -1.31 -17.80 15.42
N LYS A 218 -2.49 -17.97 16.04
CA LYS A 218 -3.76 -18.07 15.34
C LYS A 218 -4.09 -16.74 14.64
N VAL A 219 -4.38 -16.81 13.34
CA VAL A 219 -4.78 -15.65 12.52
C VAL A 219 -6.18 -15.81 11.96
N TYR A 220 -6.95 -14.73 12.01
CA TYR A 220 -8.30 -14.64 11.47
C TYR A 220 -8.33 -13.81 10.18
N TYR A 221 -8.80 -14.40 9.09
CA TYR A 221 -9.01 -13.72 7.82
C TYR A 221 -10.42 -13.10 7.79
N VAL A 222 -10.49 -11.78 7.74
CA VAL A 222 -11.73 -11.01 7.73
C VAL A 222 -11.97 -10.50 6.31
N ALA A 223 -13.13 -10.80 5.74
CA ALA A 223 -13.51 -10.34 4.42
C ALA A 223 -15.01 -10.01 4.36
N ASP A 224 -15.42 -9.25 3.35
CA ASP A 224 -16.82 -8.90 3.16
C ASP A 224 -17.68 -10.10 2.71
N SER A 225 -18.95 -9.87 2.40
CA SER A 225 -19.85 -10.96 1.98
C SER A 225 -19.51 -11.55 0.61
N SER A 226 -18.74 -10.87 -0.24
CA SER A 226 -18.33 -11.42 -1.54
C SER A 226 -17.41 -12.64 -1.37
N PHE A 227 -16.66 -12.69 -0.27
CA PHE A 227 -15.84 -13.85 0.09
C PHE A 227 -16.68 -15.10 0.38
N TYR A 228 -17.90 -14.95 0.90
CA TYR A 228 -18.77 -16.05 1.31
C TYR A 228 -19.36 -16.78 0.09
N THR A 229 -18.59 -17.70 -0.48
CA THR A 229 -19.01 -18.61 -1.56
C THR A 229 -18.58 -20.05 -1.23
N ASP A 230 -19.31 -21.03 -1.74
CA ASP A 230 -18.98 -22.46 -1.53
C ASP A 230 -17.54 -22.78 -1.98
N ASN A 231 -17.10 -22.17 -3.09
CA ASN A 231 -15.75 -22.34 -3.59
C ASN A 231 -14.71 -21.79 -2.61
N ASN A 232 -14.90 -20.56 -2.11
CA ASN A 232 -13.95 -19.92 -1.21
C ASN A 232 -13.89 -20.60 0.16
N ILE A 233 -15.05 -21.01 0.71
CA ILE A 233 -15.13 -21.71 2.00
C ILE A 233 -14.44 -23.07 1.93
N LYS A 234 -14.57 -23.81 0.81
CA LYS A 234 -13.83 -25.06 0.60
C LYS A 234 -12.33 -24.81 0.45
N ASN A 235 -11.93 -23.76 -0.26
CA ASN A 235 -10.53 -23.50 -0.59
C ASN A 235 -9.73 -22.77 0.51
N ILE A 236 -10.38 -22.06 1.45
CA ILE A 236 -9.68 -21.44 2.59
C ILE A 236 -9.18 -22.50 3.59
N GLY A 237 -9.76 -23.70 3.56
CA GLY A 237 -9.31 -24.87 4.30
C GLY A 237 -9.43 -24.69 5.81
N LYS A 238 -8.36 -25.05 6.55
CA LYS A 238 -8.32 -25.01 8.02
C LYS A 238 -8.06 -23.62 8.61
N SER A 239 -7.97 -22.58 7.79
CA SER A 239 -7.76 -21.21 8.27
C SER A 239 -9.01 -20.67 8.95
N PHE A 240 -8.83 -19.85 9.99
CA PHE A 240 -9.93 -19.18 10.68
C PHE A 240 -10.36 -17.96 9.87
N TRP A 241 -11.66 -17.79 9.65
CA TRP A 241 -12.17 -16.68 8.86
C TRP A 241 -13.46 -16.11 9.44
N ILE A 242 -13.71 -14.83 9.14
CA ILE A 242 -14.88 -14.08 9.54
C ILE A 242 -15.40 -13.36 8.29
N SER A 243 -16.66 -13.58 7.95
CA SER A 243 -17.32 -12.90 6.83
C SER A 243 -18.80 -12.74 7.11
N ARG A 244 -19.43 -11.75 6.45
CA ARG A 244 -20.88 -11.54 6.51
C ARG A 244 -21.58 -12.55 5.58
N VAL A 245 -22.67 -13.14 6.04
CA VAL A 245 -23.53 -13.95 5.16
C VAL A 245 -24.20 -13.02 4.14
N PRO A 246 -24.12 -13.31 2.82
CA PRO A 246 -24.79 -12.51 1.81
C PRO A 246 -26.30 -12.44 2.04
N ALA A 247 -26.89 -11.26 1.87
CA ALA A 247 -28.34 -11.05 2.04
C ALA A 247 -29.18 -12.02 1.17
N GLN A 248 -28.68 -12.38 0.00
CA GLN A 248 -29.31 -13.32 -0.94
C GLN A 248 -29.43 -14.77 -0.41
N LEU A 249 -28.61 -15.16 0.58
CA LEU A 249 -28.64 -16.48 1.21
C LEU A 249 -29.44 -16.47 2.51
N LEU A 250 -29.53 -15.32 3.19
CA LEU A 250 -30.37 -15.14 4.37
C LEU A 250 -31.86 -15.34 4.05
N SER A 251 -32.30 -14.94 2.85
CA SER A 251 -33.66 -15.21 2.36
C SER A 251 -33.94 -16.68 2.02
N LYS A 252 -32.89 -17.53 1.92
CA LYS A 252 -32.98 -18.97 1.60
C LYS A 252 -32.72 -19.89 2.80
N GLY A 253 -32.74 -19.36 4.02
CA GLY A 253 -32.79 -20.15 5.26
C GLY A 253 -31.55 -20.96 5.62
N THR A 254 -30.38 -20.72 5.02
CA THR A 254 -29.17 -21.53 5.28
C THR A 254 -27.93 -20.65 5.49
N ALA A 255 -27.66 -20.30 6.75
CA ALA A 255 -26.38 -19.75 7.18
C ALA A 255 -25.59 -20.85 7.92
N LYS A 256 -24.44 -21.28 7.35
CA LYS A 256 -23.49 -22.22 7.95
C LYS A 256 -22.23 -21.46 8.34
N CYS A 257 -21.94 -21.40 9.64
CA CYS A 257 -20.67 -20.90 10.15
C CYS A 257 -19.78 -22.08 10.54
N ASN A 258 -18.46 -21.96 10.33
CA ASN A 258 -17.46 -22.94 10.81
C ASN A 258 -17.10 -22.75 12.30
N LEU A 259 -17.81 -21.87 13.01
CA LEU A 259 -17.78 -21.80 14.45
C LEU A 259 -19.08 -22.42 14.98
N ASN A 260 -18.96 -23.24 16.03
CA ASN A 260 -20.04 -23.48 16.98
C ASN A 260 -20.39 -22.15 17.70
N LEU A 261 -20.91 -21.17 16.96
CA LEU A 261 -21.65 -20.06 17.53
C LEU A 261 -23.04 -20.62 17.78
N LYS A 262 -23.32 -21.04 19.02
CA LYS A 262 -24.68 -21.37 19.42
C LYS A 262 -25.54 -20.14 19.15
N ARG A 263 -26.58 -20.30 18.32
CA ARG A 263 -27.68 -19.35 18.26
C ARG A 263 -28.51 -19.61 19.52
N GLU A 264 -28.50 -18.69 20.46
CA GLU A 264 -29.52 -18.65 21.49
C GLU A 264 -30.70 -17.84 20.93
N SER A 265 -31.85 -18.49 20.93
CA SER A 265 -33.15 -17.88 20.65
C SER A 265 -33.48 -16.94 21.79
N ASP A 266 -33.55 -15.65 21.51
CA ASP A 266 -34.73 -14.84 21.81
C ASP A 266 -34.49 -13.38 21.36
N GLU A 267 -35.60 -12.72 21.10
CA GLU A 267 -35.75 -11.48 20.35
C GLU A 267 -34.83 -10.35 20.87
N ASP A 268 -34.27 -9.61 19.91
CA ASP A 268 -33.63 -8.31 20.10
C ASP A 268 -32.39 -8.27 21.04
N THR A 269 -31.19 -8.63 20.57
CA THR A 269 -30.08 -7.70 20.19
C THR A 269 -28.79 -8.45 19.78
N HIS A 270 -28.04 -7.81 18.87
CA HIS A 270 -26.84 -8.24 18.16
C HIS A 270 -25.53 -8.34 18.96
N PHE A 271 -24.78 -9.44 18.75
CA PHE A 271 -23.33 -9.52 18.99
C PHE A 271 -22.56 -9.47 17.67
N ILE A 272 -22.24 -8.24 17.25
CA ILE A 272 -21.08 -7.90 16.42
C ILE A 272 -20.10 -7.22 17.35
N LYS A 273 -18.90 -7.80 17.52
CA LYS A 273 -17.75 -7.09 18.10
C LYS A 273 -16.47 -7.47 17.36
N LEU A 274 -16.41 -7.05 16.10
CA LEU A 274 -15.17 -6.81 15.33
C LEU A 274 -15.33 -5.66 14.30
N CYS A 275 -16.44 -4.92 14.34
CA CYS A 275 -16.57 -3.58 13.75
C CYS A 275 -17.31 -2.72 14.76
N GLY A 276 -16.77 -1.55 15.11
CA GLY A 276 -17.40 -0.68 16.09
C GLY A 276 -16.65 0.63 16.33
N LEU A 277 -16.65 1.51 15.32
CA LEU A 277 -16.79 2.95 15.56
C LEU A 277 -18.15 3.33 14.94
N TRP A 278 -19.05 3.86 15.79
CA TRP A 278 -20.46 4.27 15.59
C TRP A 278 -21.51 3.13 15.53
N TRP A 279 -22.59 3.05 16.33
CA TRP A 279 -23.31 4.00 17.20
C TRP A 279 -24.19 3.26 18.27
N SER A 280 -24.13 3.73 19.52
CA SER A 280 -25.08 3.78 20.68
C SER A 280 -25.91 2.58 21.26
N ASN A 281 -25.67 2.39 22.59
CA ASN A 281 -26.60 2.09 23.72
C ASN A 281 -27.27 0.70 23.89
N LYS A 282 -26.76 -0.15 24.79
CA LYS A 282 -27.04 -0.19 26.25
C LYS A 282 -26.30 -1.36 26.94
N SER A 283 -25.71 -1.02 28.09
CA SER A 283 -25.21 -1.80 29.25
C SER A 283 -25.39 -3.33 29.32
N GLY A 284 -24.27 -4.03 29.57
CA GLY A 284 -24.21 -5.38 30.18
C GLY A 284 -22.87 -6.09 29.93
N PHE A 285 -22.04 -6.26 30.96
CA PHE A 285 -20.72 -6.90 30.89
C PHE A 285 -20.80 -8.44 30.79
N CYS A 286 -19.89 -9.08 30.03
CA CYS A 286 -19.32 -10.40 30.38
C CYS A 286 -18.06 -10.75 29.57
N THR A 287 -17.16 -11.46 30.23
CA THR A 287 -15.76 -11.80 29.89
C THR A 287 -15.60 -13.18 29.28
N LEU A 288 -14.55 -13.38 28.47
CA LEU A 288 -14.07 -14.68 27.98
C LEU A 288 -13.31 -15.43 29.09
N SER A 289 -13.64 -16.70 29.30
CA SER A 289 -12.76 -17.68 29.98
C SER A 289 -11.68 -18.18 29.02
#